data_AF-A0A1G6BNV6-F1
#
_entry.id   AF-A0A1G6BNV6-F1
#
_cell.length_a   1.000
_cell.length_b   1.000
_cell.length_c   1.000
_cell.angle_alpha   90.00
_cell.angle_beta   90.00
_cell.angle_gamma   90.00
#
_symmetry.space_group_name_H-M   'P 1'
#
loop_
_entity.id
_entity.type
_entity.pdbx_description
1 polymer ?
#
loop_
_entity_poly.entity_id
_entity_poly.type
_entity_poly.pdbx_seq_one_letter_code
_entity_poly.pdbx_strand_id
1 'polypeptide(L)'
;MPLSLQEKYDIIFGHEQQFAYRLAKDVVKKPEVSVWMILLPILFVHYMMKISQYKQGIHDFANNILGTKKKALDKALKDIEIGEIQDYGPEDYFPQVPLESKPEIELAEKQINVLKLMEEHYREMLGQQGATLEELVRGAYGSSGEYRYYLNKLAAAEDEISRHLRENFHSSDESGSVMDRIEKRTAELREEELRFFFQGEAV
;
A
#
# COMPACT_ATOMS: atom_id res chain seq x y z
N MET A 1 21.83 -20.45 1.84
CA MET A 1 22.03 -20.01 0.45
C MET A 1 21.19 -18.78 0.23
N PRO A 2 21.64 -17.77 -0.53
CA PRO A 2 20.79 -16.63 -0.87
C PRO A 2 19.59 -17.11 -1.70
N LEU A 3 18.42 -16.53 -1.44
CA LEU A 3 17.21 -16.85 -2.19
C LEU A 3 17.33 -16.35 -3.64
N SER A 4 16.73 -17.10 -4.56
CA SER A 4 16.47 -16.62 -5.91
C SER A 4 15.55 -15.40 -5.89
N LEU A 5 15.55 -14.63 -6.98
CA LEU A 5 14.72 -13.43 -7.10
C LEU A 5 13.22 -13.75 -6.90
N GLN A 6 12.75 -14.87 -7.45
CA GLN A 6 11.37 -15.32 -7.29
C GLN A 6 11.04 -15.70 -5.84
N GLU A 7 11.94 -16.40 -5.15
CA GLU A 7 11.72 -16.76 -3.75
C GLU A 7 11.68 -15.52 -2.84
N LYS A 8 12.49 -14.49 -3.12
CA LYS A 8 12.39 -13.21 -2.42
C LYS A 8 11.06 -12.53 -2.68
N TYR A 9 10.63 -12.48 -3.94
CA TYR A 9 9.31 -11.96 -4.31
C TYR A 9 8.20 -12.66 -3.52
N ASP A 10 8.23 -14.00 -3.46
CA ASP A 10 7.18 -14.78 -2.80
C ASP A 10 7.13 -14.52 -1.29
N ILE A 11 8.29 -14.36 -0.63
CA ILE A 11 8.36 -14.02 0.80
C ILE A 11 7.83 -12.61 1.06
N ILE A 12 8.22 -11.63 0.24
CA ILE A 12 7.74 -10.24 0.35
C ILE A 12 6.23 -10.20 0.12
N PHE A 13 5.76 -10.83 -0.95
CA PHE A 13 4.34 -10.87 -1.27
C PHE A 13 3.53 -11.58 -0.18
N GLY A 14 4.02 -12.70 0.35
CA GLY A 14 3.38 -13.41 1.45
C GLY A 14 3.25 -12.56 2.72
N HIS A 15 4.25 -11.73 3.02
CA HIS A 15 4.17 -10.76 4.10
C HIS A 15 3.11 -9.68 3.84
N GLU A 16 3.05 -9.14 2.63
CA GLU A 16 2.04 -8.13 2.27
C GLU A 16 0.60 -8.69 2.30
N GLN A 17 0.42 -9.97 1.97
CA GLN A 17 -0.85 -10.67 2.15
C GLN A 17 -1.26 -10.72 3.62
N GLN A 18 -0.33 -11.06 4.51
CA GLN A 18 -0.60 -11.10 5.94
C GLN A 18 -0.93 -9.70 6.49
N PHE A 19 -0.17 -8.69 6.08
CA PHE A 19 -0.43 -7.29 6.43
C PHE A 19 -1.85 -6.87 6.03
N ALA A 20 -2.20 -7.05 4.76
CA ALA A 20 -3.50 -6.67 4.22
C ALA A 20 -4.66 -7.38 4.93
N TYR A 21 -4.51 -8.67 5.22
CA TYR A 21 -5.53 -9.45 5.92
C TYR A 21 -5.68 -9.03 7.40
N ARG A 22 -4.58 -8.75 8.11
CA ARG A 22 -4.62 -8.25 9.49
C ARG A 22 -5.32 -6.90 9.57
N LEU A 23 -4.98 -5.98 8.65
CA LEU A 23 -5.64 -4.68 8.55
C LEU A 23 -7.14 -4.83 8.27
N ALA A 24 -7.50 -5.68 7.30
CA ALA A 24 -8.89 -5.96 6.95
C ALA A 24 -9.71 -6.48 8.14
N LYS A 25 -9.18 -7.44 8.88
CA LYS A 25 -9.87 -8.06 10.02
C LYS A 25 -10.18 -7.06 11.13
N ASP A 26 -9.32 -6.06 11.33
CA ASP A 26 -9.50 -5.08 12.39
C ASP A 26 -10.39 -3.90 12.00
N VAL A 27 -10.41 -3.54 10.72
CA VAL A 27 -11.22 -2.43 10.20
C VAL A 27 -12.67 -2.86 9.93
N VAL A 28 -12.88 -4.07 9.40
CA VAL A 28 -14.19 -4.56 8.91
C VAL A 28 -15.08 -5.18 10.02
N LYS A 29 -14.88 -4.79 11.30
CA LYS A 29 -15.52 -5.46 12.45
C LYS A 29 -17.05 -5.36 12.55
N LYS A 30 -17.74 -4.52 11.77
CA LYS A 30 -19.22 -4.49 11.69
C LYS A 30 -19.72 -4.00 10.31
N PRO A 31 -20.76 -4.64 9.73
CA PRO A 31 -21.35 -4.18 8.49
C PRO A 31 -22.34 -3.04 8.78
N GLU A 32 -21.88 -1.80 8.71
CA GLU A 32 -22.77 -0.67 8.39
C GLU A 32 -22.53 -0.30 6.93
N VAL A 33 -23.63 -0.23 6.19
CA VAL A 33 -23.69 -0.48 4.74
C VAL A 33 -23.09 0.68 3.92
N SER A 34 -22.65 1.76 4.57
CA SER A 34 -22.11 2.96 3.91
C SER A 34 -20.57 3.06 3.92
N VAL A 35 -19.87 2.16 4.61
CA VAL A 35 -18.39 2.19 4.78
C VAL A 35 -17.61 1.83 3.50
N TRP A 36 -18.28 1.28 2.49
CA TRP A 36 -17.65 0.79 1.26
C TRP A 36 -17.17 1.91 0.32
N MET A 37 -17.68 3.14 0.49
CA MET A 37 -17.37 4.28 -0.39
C MET A 37 -15.95 4.83 -0.21
N ILE A 38 -15.20 4.36 0.80
CA ILE A 38 -13.89 4.88 1.22
C ILE A 38 -12.74 3.98 0.80
N LEU A 39 -13.06 2.74 0.43
CA LEU A 39 -12.14 1.63 0.43
C LEU A 39 -11.76 1.16 -0.96
N LEU A 40 -11.39 2.12 -1.79
CA LEU A 40 -10.60 1.84 -2.98
C LEU A 40 -9.21 2.45 -2.85
N PRO A 41 -8.15 1.63 -2.83
CA PRO A 41 -6.88 2.06 -3.34
C PRO A 41 -7.13 2.39 -4.81
N ILE A 42 -6.68 3.56 -5.20
CA ILE A 42 -6.17 3.76 -6.53
C ILE A 42 -7.12 3.25 -7.61
N LEU A 43 -8.33 3.78 -7.57
CA LEU A 43 -8.91 4.57 -8.65
C LEU A 43 -10.44 4.53 -8.54
N PHE A 44 -11.02 5.72 -8.36
CA PHE A 44 -12.32 6.07 -8.93
C PHE A 44 -13.53 5.35 -8.36
N VAL A 45 -14.07 6.04 -7.35
CA VAL A 45 -15.47 6.08 -6.90
C VAL A 45 -16.45 6.50 -8.04
N HIS A 46 -16.02 6.59 -9.31
CA HIS A 46 -16.86 6.99 -10.44
C HIS A 46 -17.82 5.89 -10.98
N TYR A 47 -18.14 4.89 -10.15
CA TYR A 47 -19.30 4.01 -10.38
C TYR A 47 -20.26 3.96 -9.19
N MET A 48 -20.30 5.02 -8.38
CA MET A 48 -21.38 5.24 -7.38
C MET A 48 -22.79 5.39 -7.98
N MET A 49 -22.98 5.21 -9.30
CA MET A 49 -24.30 5.11 -9.95
C MET A 49 -24.83 3.68 -10.12
N LYS A 50 -24.27 2.66 -9.43
CA LYS A 50 -24.93 1.35 -9.28
C LYS A 50 -24.87 0.83 -7.84
N ILE A 51 -25.47 1.61 -6.93
CA ILE A 51 -25.73 1.31 -5.51
C ILE A 51 -26.73 0.13 -5.39
N SER A 52 -26.37 -1.08 -5.81
CA SER A 52 -27.21 -2.24 -5.46
C SER A 52 -26.50 -3.57 -5.19
N GLN A 53 -25.17 -3.69 -5.29
CA GLN A 53 -24.54 -5.02 -5.24
C GLN A 53 -23.35 -5.24 -4.28
N TYR A 54 -22.85 -4.25 -3.55
CA TYR A 54 -21.66 -4.48 -2.70
C TYR A 54 -22.01 -4.94 -1.28
N LYS A 55 -22.36 -6.23 -1.16
CA LYS A 55 -22.38 -6.98 0.11
C LYS A 55 -21.11 -7.84 0.24
N GLN A 56 -19.91 -7.28 0.44
CA GLN A 56 -18.71 -8.15 0.42
C GLN A 56 -17.56 -7.78 1.37
N GLY A 57 -17.56 -8.38 2.57
CA GLY A 57 -16.45 -9.08 3.26
C GLY A 57 -15.05 -8.46 3.56
N ILE A 58 -14.36 -9.06 4.53
CA ILE A 58 -12.92 -8.85 4.86
C ILE A 58 -12.00 -9.15 3.67
N HIS A 59 -12.38 -10.11 2.81
CA HIS A 59 -11.53 -10.57 1.69
C HIS A 59 -11.36 -9.52 0.60
N ASP A 60 -12.42 -8.80 0.22
CA ASP A 60 -12.34 -7.80 -0.85
C ASP A 60 -11.57 -6.57 -0.39
N PHE A 61 -11.73 -6.18 0.88
CA PHE A 61 -10.88 -5.18 1.52
C PHE A 61 -9.40 -5.56 1.45
N ALA A 62 -9.07 -6.80 1.86
CA ALA A 62 -7.69 -7.28 1.83
C ALA A 62 -7.14 -7.33 0.40
N ASN A 63 -7.94 -7.81 -0.56
CA ASN A 63 -7.56 -7.90 -1.97
C ASN A 63 -7.29 -6.52 -2.59
N ASN A 64 -8.04 -5.50 -2.19
CA ASN A 64 -7.85 -4.14 -2.67
C ASN A 64 -6.49 -3.59 -2.21
N ILE A 65 -6.20 -3.60 -0.90
CA ILE A 65 -4.90 -3.15 -0.36
C ILE A 65 -3.74 -3.95 -0.94
N LEU A 66 -3.93 -5.27 -1.02
CA LEU A 66 -2.96 -6.18 -1.60
C LEU A 66 -2.72 -5.87 -3.08
N GLY A 67 -3.75 -5.47 -3.83
CA GLY A 67 -3.64 -5.13 -5.25
C GLY A 67 -2.67 -3.99 -5.51
N THR A 68 -2.66 -2.95 -4.68
CA THR A 68 -1.69 -1.84 -4.75
C THR A 68 -0.28 -2.30 -4.47
N LYS A 69 -0.08 -3.02 -3.35
CA LYS A 69 1.24 -3.52 -2.93
C LYS A 69 1.80 -4.51 -3.95
N LYS A 70 0.96 -5.41 -4.47
CA LYS A 70 1.31 -6.33 -5.54
C LYS A 70 1.74 -5.60 -6.80
N LYS A 71 0.99 -4.57 -7.23
CA LYS A 71 1.33 -3.79 -8.43
C LYS A 71 2.70 -3.12 -8.31
N ALA A 72 3.00 -2.52 -7.15
CA ALA A 72 4.32 -1.96 -6.88
C ALA A 72 5.41 -3.05 -6.86
N LEU A 73 5.14 -4.20 -6.23
CA LEU A 73 6.10 -5.31 -6.18
C LEU A 73 6.37 -5.92 -7.57
N ASP A 74 5.34 -6.09 -8.40
CA ASP A 74 5.44 -6.61 -9.78
C ASP A 74 6.30 -5.67 -10.64
N LYS A 75 6.12 -4.35 -10.49
CA LYS A 75 6.93 -3.33 -11.18
C LYS A 75 8.37 -3.31 -10.69
N ALA A 76 8.58 -3.41 -9.37
CA ALA A 76 9.91 -3.52 -8.79
C ALA A 76 10.66 -4.77 -9.28
N LEU A 77 9.97 -5.92 -9.37
CA LEU A 77 10.54 -7.14 -9.93
C LEU A 77 10.96 -6.93 -11.38
N LYS A 78 10.07 -6.35 -12.20
CA LYS A 78 10.34 -6.07 -13.62
C LYS A 78 11.55 -5.14 -13.81
N ASP A 79 11.69 -4.11 -12.99
CA ASP A 79 12.84 -3.20 -13.04
C ASP A 79 14.16 -3.94 -12.75
N ILE A 80 14.17 -4.88 -11.80
CA ILE A 80 15.33 -5.72 -11.48
C ILE A 80 15.65 -6.71 -12.62
N GLU A 81 14.62 -7.32 -13.23
CA GLU A 81 14.79 -8.26 -14.36
C GLU A 81 15.35 -7.58 -15.62
N ILE A 82 14.90 -6.35 -15.90
CA ILE A 82 15.40 -5.54 -17.02
C ILE A 82 16.78 -4.94 -16.71
N GLY A 83 17.06 -4.67 -15.43
CA GLY A 83 18.27 -3.98 -14.99
C GLY A 83 18.19 -2.46 -15.16
N GLU A 84 17.00 -1.91 -15.37
CA GLU A 84 16.75 -0.47 -15.53
C GLU A 84 15.42 -0.08 -14.87
N ILE A 85 15.44 1.00 -14.09
CA ILE A 85 14.25 1.58 -13.47
C ILE A 85 13.37 2.18 -14.58
N GLN A 86 12.17 1.65 -14.75
CA GLN A 86 11.23 2.17 -15.73
C GLN A 86 10.47 3.37 -15.14
N ASP A 87 10.21 4.39 -15.96
CA ASP A 87 9.29 5.47 -15.57
C ASP A 87 7.87 5.10 -16.00
N TYR A 88 7.09 4.62 -15.04
CA TYR A 88 5.70 4.27 -15.26
C TYR A 88 4.79 5.51 -15.19
N GLY A 89 3.98 5.71 -16.23
CA GLY A 89 2.98 6.76 -16.30
C GLY A 89 1.66 6.37 -15.62
N PRO A 90 0.73 7.32 -15.44
CA PRO A 90 -0.61 7.03 -14.93
C PRO A 90 -1.29 5.87 -15.67
N GLU A 91 -1.19 5.80 -16.99
CA GLU A 91 -1.73 4.74 -17.83
C GLU A 91 -1.21 3.33 -17.50
N ASP A 92 0.04 3.21 -17.05
CA ASP A 92 0.64 1.93 -16.68
C ASP A 92 0.11 1.42 -15.33
N TYR A 93 -0.27 2.36 -14.46
CA TYR A 93 -0.88 2.02 -13.20
C TYR A 93 -2.39 1.86 -13.34
N PHE A 94 -3.02 2.68 -14.18
CA PHE A 94 -4.45 3.01 -14.21
C PHE A 94 -5.06 2.86 -15.61
N PRO A 95 -4.84 1.74 -16.33
CA PRO A 95 -5.18 1.65 -17.76
C PRO A 95 -6.68 1.71 -18.05
N GLN A 96 -7.52 1.42 -17.05
CA GLN A 96 -8.97 1.31 -17.22
C GLN A 96 -9.73 2.56 -16.77
N VAL A 97 -9.01 3.63 -16.45
CA VAL A 97 -9.60 4.72 -15.70
C VAL A 97 -9.52 6.04 -16.44
N PRO A 98 -10.68 6.56 -16.87
CA PRO A 98 -10.73 7.81 -17.59
C PRO A 98 -10.47 8.97 -16.60
N LEU A 99 -9.29 9.56 -16.69
CA LEU A 99 -8.87 10.73 -15.92
C LEU A 99 -9.46 11.99 -16.55
N GLU A 100 -10.75 12.26 -16.31
CA GLU A 100 -11.49 13.32 -17.00
C GLU A 100 -11.52 14.64 -16.22
N SER A 101 -11.54 14.58 -14.89
CA SER A 101 -11.61 15.78 -14.04
C SER A 101 -10.29 16.10 -13.34
N LYS A 102 -10.06 17.38 -13.06
CA LYS A 102 -8.86 17.86 -12.36
C LYS A 102 -8.66 17.18 -10.97
N PRO A 103 -9.69 17.05 -10.12
CA PRO A 103 -9.53 16.35 -8.83
C PRO A 103 -9.18 14.87 -8.97
N GLU A 104 -9.65 14.21 -10.03
CA GLU A 104 -9.32 12.81 -10.32
C GLU A 104 -7.88 12.64 -10.82
N ILE A 105 -7.39 13.56 -11.65
CA ILE A 105 -5.99 13.61 -12.09
C ILE A 105 -5.06 13.81 -10.88
N GLU A 106 -5.35 14.81 -10.04
CA GLU A 106 -4.55 15.09 -8.84
C GLU A 106 -4.57 13.92 -7.84
N LEU A 107 -5.70 13.22 -7.72
CA LEU A 107 -5.79 12.01 -6.90
C LEU A 107 -4.89 10.89 -7.47
N ALA A 108 -4.91 10.68 -8.78
CA ALA A 108 -4.08 9.67 -9.44
C ALA A 108 -2.59 9.98 -9.28
N GLU A 109 -2.17 11.24 -9.42
CA GLU A 109 -0.78 11.66 -9.19
C GLU A 109 -0.31 11.35 -7.76
N LYS A 110 -1.14 11.67 -6.75
CA LYS A 110 -0.84 11.33 -5.35
C LYS A 110 -0.73 9.83 -5.11
N GLN A 111 -1.57 9.06 -5.78
CA GLN A 111 -1.55 7.60 -5.71
C GLN A 111 -0.31 6.99 -6.37
N ILE A 112 0.14 7.55 -7.49
CA ILE A 112 1.39 7.17 -8.16
C ILE A 112 2.57 7.45 -7.23
N ASN A 113 2.57 8.57 -6.50
CA ASN A 113 3.63 8.85 -5.54
C ASN A 113 3.76 7.75 -4.47
N VAL A 114 2.64 7.30 -3.90
CA VAL A 114 2.63 6.16 -2.95
C VAL A 114 3.16 4.88 -3.61
N LEU A 115 2.72 4.58 -4.83
CA LEU A 115 3.20 3.41 -5.58
C LEU A 115 4.71 3.46 -5.85
N LYS A 116 5.23 4.63 -6.25
CA LYS A 116 6.67 4.83 -6.50
C LYS A 116 7.50 4.63 -5.21
N LEU A 117 7.00 5.05 -4.05
CA LEU A 117 7.65 4.79 -2.76
C LEU A 117 7.64 3.30 -2.40
N MET A 118 6.55 2.59 -2.68
CA MET A 118 6.48 1.13 -2.49
C MET A 118 7.42 0.40 -3.45
N GLU A 119 7.48 0.81 -4.72
CA GLU A 119 8.41 0.26 -5.70
C GLU A 119 9.87 0.45 -5.29
N GLU A 120 10.24 1.65 -4.85
CA GLU A 120 11.57 1.95 -4.31
C GLU A 120 11.93 0.96 -3.19
N HIS A 121 11.04 0.82 -2.20
CA HIS A 121 11.21 -0.14 -1.10
C HIS A 121 11.39 -1.59 -1.57
N TYR A 122 10.52 -2.06 -2.47
CA TYR A 122 10.58 -3.44 -2.95
C TYR A 122 11.82 -3.69 -3.82
N ARG A 123 12.25 -2.73 -4.64
CA ARG A 123 13.50 -2.84 -5.40
C ARG A 123 14.70 -2.97 -4.47
N GLU A 124 14.79 -2.10 -3.46
CA GLU A 124 15.86 -2.15 -2.48
C GLU A 124 15.92 -3.52 -1.81
N MET A 125 14.78 -4.06 -1.37
CA MET A 125 14.70 -5.39 -0.75
C MET A 125 15.03 -6.54 -1.69
N LEU A 126 14.52 -6.54 -2.93
CA LEU A 126 14.79 -7.58 -3.92
C LEU A 126 16.27 -7.63 -4.30
N GLY A 127 16.95 -6.48 -4.27
CA GLY A 127 18.39 -6.33 -4.49
C GLY A 127 19.27 -6.91 -3.38
N GLN A 128 18.75 -7.08 -2.16
CA GLN A 128 19.57 -7.53 -1.02
C GLN A 128 19.87 -9.02 -1.03
N GLN A 129 20.98 -9.41 -0.41
CA GLN A 129 21.23 -10.80 -0.08
C GLN A 129 20.56 -11.15 1.26
N GLY A 130 19.75 -12.21 1.27
CA GLY A 130 19.07 -12.68 2.47
C GLY A 130 18.24 -13.93 2.20
N ALA A 131 18.04 -14.72 3.25
CA ALA A 131 17.19 -15.91 3.28
C ALA A 131 15.87 -15.69 4.04
N THR A 132 15.73 -14.56 4.73
CA THR A 132 14.53 -14.20 5.49
C THR A 132 14.10 -12.76 5.18
N LEU A 133 12.83 -12.45 5.41
CA LEU A 133 12.31 -11.09 5.25
C LEU A 133 13.07 -10.07 6.11
N GLU A 134 13.43 -10.45 7.35
CA GLU A 134 14.22 -9.62 8.26
C GLU A 134 15.58 -9.26 7.66
N GLU A 135 16.28 -10.23 7.08
CA GLU A 135 17.57 -9.98 6.41
C GLU A 135 17.42 -9.07 5.19
N LEU A 136 16.33 -9.23 4.41
CA LEU A 136 16.07 -8.36 3.25
C LEU A 136 15.78 -6.91 3.68
N VAL A 137 14.96 -6.71 4.71
CA VAL A 137 14.64 -5.37 5.25
C VAL A 137 15.89 -4.73 5.86
N ARG A 138 16.65 -5.48 6.68
CA ARG A 138 17.89 -4.97 7.27
C ARG A 138 18.95 -4.66 6.22
N GLY A 139 19.07 -5.47 5.18
CA GLY A 139 19.98 -5.18 4.06
C GLY A 139 19.61 -3.89 3.33
N ALA A 140 18.32 -3.64 3.15
CA ALA A 140 17.82 -2.48 2.39
C ALA A 140 18.01 -1.16 3.14
N TYR A 141 17.85 -1.15 4.47
CA TYR A 141 17.84 0.08 5.27
C TYR A 141 19.03 0.22 6.23
N GLY A 142 19.71 -0.87 6.57
CA GLY A 142 20.87 -0.88 7.46
C GLY A 142 20.59 -0.59 8.93
N SER A 143 19.55 0.20 9.26
CA SER A 143 19.14 0.53 10.63
C SER A 143 17.63 0.74 10.75
N SER A 144 17.12 0.63 11.98
CA SER A 144 15.74 0.98 12.32
C SER A 144 15.39 2.44 12.03
N GLY A 145 16.35 3.36 12.08
CA GLY A 145 16.16 4.78 11.78
C GLY A 145 15.84 5.04 10.31
N GLU A 146 16.60 4.43 9.40
CA GLU A 146 16.38 4.53 7.95
C GLU A 146 15.07 3.86 7.52
N TYR A 147 14.75 2.70 8.13
CA TYR A 147 13.47 2.06 7.86
C TYR A 147 12.29 2.90 8.38
N ARG A 148 12.42 3.51 9.58
CA ARG A 148 11.43 4.45 10.11
C ARG A 148 11.28 5.68 9.21
N TYR A 149 12.37 6.20 8.66
CA TYR A 149 12.33 7.31 7.72
C TYR A 149 11.52 6.97 6.48
N TYR A 150 11.73 5.77 5.90
CA TYR A 150 10.89 5.27 4.81
C TYR A 150 9.42 5.17 5.19
N LEU A 151 9.10 4.56 6.35
CA LEU A 151 7.71 4.42 6.80
C LEU A 151 7.02 5.77 7.01
N ASN A 152 7.74 6.77 7.51
CA ASN A 152 7.23 8.13 7.67
C ASN A 152 6.98 8.81 6.31
N LYS A 153 7.89 8.63 5.34
CA LYS A 153 7.75 9.14 3.97
C LYS A 153 6.52 8.53 3.29
N LEU A 154 6.31 7.22 3.45
CA LEU A 154 5.15 6.51 2.93
C LEU A 154 3.84 7.01 3.60
N ALA A 155 3.83 7.13 4.92
CA ALA A 155 2.67 7.62 5.66
C ALA A 155 2.29 9.06 5.27
N ALA A 156 3.27 9.95 5.06
CA ALA A 156 3.01 11.31 4.61
C ALA A 156 2.38 11.35 3.21
N ALA A 157 2.83 10.49 2.29
CA ALA A 157 2.24 10.39 0.95
C ALA A 157 0.82 9.81 0.97
N GLU A 158 0.54 8.84 1.85
CA GLU A 158 -0.82 8.30 2.06
C GLU A 158 -1.76 9.35 2.67
N ASP A 159 -1.27 10.15 3.61
CA ASP A 159 -2.04 11.24 4.25
C ASP A 159 -2.43 12.34 3.25
N GLU A 160 -1.60 12.60 2.23
CA GLU A 160 -2.00 13.49 1.12
C GLU A 160 -3.20 12.95 0.33
N ILE A 161 -3.29 11.64 0.12
CA ILE A 161 -4.45 11.01 -0.54
C ILE A 161 -5.67 11.17 0.35
N SER A 162 -5.54 10.85 1.65
CA SER A 162 -6.63 11.01 2.62
C SER A 162 -7.17 12.44 2.66
N ARG A 163 -6.29 13.45 2.73
CA ARG A 163 -6.69 14.87 2.69
C ARG A 163 -7.43 15.22 1.40
N HIS A 164 -6.88 14.84 0.25
CA HIS A 164 -7.48 15.12 -1.05
C HIS A 164 -8.87 14.51 -1.18
N LEU A 165 -9.07 13.29 -0.66
CA LEU A 165 -10.37 12.62 -0.62
C LEU A 165 -11.38 13.35 0.27
N ARG A 166 -10.96 13.83 1.45
CA ARG A 166 -11.83 14.59 2.37
C ARG A 166 -12.27 15.93 1.77
N GLU A 167 -11.35 16.62 1.11
CA GLU A 167 -11.58 17.96 0.55
C GLU A 167 -12.44 17.94 -0.72
N ASN A 168 -12.21 16.99 -1.63
CA ASN A 168 -12.78 17.04 -2.98
C ASN A 168 -13.94 16.07 -3.21
N PHE A 169 -14.08 15.01 -2.40
CA PHE A 169 -15.04 13.94 -2.64
C PHE A 169 -16.11 13.82 -1.55
N HIS A 170 -16.23 14.82 -0.66
CA HIS A 170 -17.23 14.93 0.42
C HIS A 170 -17.57 13.59 1.08
N SER A 171 -16.63 13.06 1.86
CA SER A 171 -16.82 11.83 2.64
C SER A 171 -17.83 12.09 3.77
N SER A 172 -18.78 11.16 4.00
CA SER A 172 -19.69 11.25 5.15
C SER A 172 -18.94 11.20 6.50
N ASP A 173 -19.57 11.58 7.61
CA ASP A 173 -18.95 11.48 8.95
C ASP A 173 -18.54 10.03 9.30
N GLU A 174 -19.37 9.06 8.90
CA GLU A 174 -19.06 7.63 9.00
C GLU A 174 -17.79 7.30 8.20
N SER A 175 -17.58 7.99 7.08
CA SER A 175 -16.44 7.78 6.20
C SER A 175 -15.11 8.24 6.79
N GLY A 176 -15.11 9.42 7.41
CA GLY A 176 -13.95 9.93 8.15
C GLY A 176 -13.52 8.95 9.25
N SER A 177 -14.49 8.41 10.01
CA SER A 177 -14.21 7.47 11.10
C SER A 177 -13.54 6.16 10.66
N VAL A 178 -13.75 5.75 9.41
CA VAL A 178 -13.13 4.54 8.84
C VAL A 178 -11.72 4.85 8.36
N MET A 179 -11.52 5.98 7.68
CA MET A 179 -10.19 6.44 7.28
C MET A 179 -9.27 6.55 8.51
N ASP A 180 -9.74 7.20 9.57
CA ASP A 180 -8.98 7.36 10.81
C ASP A 180 -8.62 5.99 11.45
N ARG A 181 -9.53 5.02 11.38
CA ARG A 181 -9.27 3.64 11.85
C ARG A 181 -8.22 2.93 11.01
N ILE A 182 -8.28 3.07 9.69
CA ILE A 182 -7.29 2.50 8.76
C ILE A 182 -5.93 3.11 9.04
N GLU A 183 -5.82 4.44 9.04
CA GLU A 183 -4.58 5.18 9.30
C GLU A 183 -3.95 4.76 10.63
N LYS A 184 -4.76 4.71 11.70
CA LYS A 184 -4.29 4.28 13.02
C LYS A 184 -3.80 2.83 13.03
N ARG A 185 -4.57 1.89 12.48
CA ARG A 185 -4.17 0.46 12.48
C ARG A 185 -2.96 0.21 11.59
N THR A 186 -2.85 0.90 10.47
CA THR A 186 -1.66 0.87 9.61
C THR A 186 -0.43 1.36 10.37
N ALA A 187 -0.53 2.48 11.10
CA ALA A 187 0.58 2.97 11.91
C ALA A 187 1.01 1.99 13.01
N GLU A 188 0.04 1.37 13.69
CA GLU A 188 0.31 0.35 14.72
C GLU A 188 1.01 -0.89 14.12
N LEU A 189 0.54 -1.39 12.97
CA LEU A 189 1.17 -2.52 12.28
C LEU A 189 2.61 -2.20 11.83
N ARG A 190 2.85 -0.98 11.33
CA ARG A 190 4.20 -0.53 10.94
C ARG A 190 5.15 -0.44 12.14
N GLU A 191 4.68 -0.03 13.30
CA GLU A 191 5.47 -0.04 14.53
C GLU A 191 5.78 -1.46 15.04
N GLU A 192 4.85 -2.39 14.83
CA GLU A 192 5.08 -3.81 15.11
C GLU A 192 6.12 -4.41 14.15
N GLU A 193 6.04 -4.10 12.85
CA GLU A 193 7.01 -4.50 11.83
C GLU A 193 8.40 -3.95 12.13
N LEU A 194 8.52 -2.65 12.40
CA LEU A 194 9.79 -2.04 12.76
C LEU A 194 10.40 -2.73 13.98
N ARG A 195 9.61 -2.96 15.02
CA ARG A 195 10.08 -3.69 16.19
C ARG A 195 10.52 -5.09 15.80
N PHE A 196 9.71 -5.84 15.06
CA PHE A 196 10.01 -7.20 14.64
C PHE A 196 11.32 -7.29 13.84
N PHE A 197 11.51 -6.44 12.84
CA PHE A 197 12.71 -6.48 11.99
C PHE A 197 13.97 -5.96 12.67
N PHE A 198 13.87 -5.09 13.67
CA PHE A 198 15.04 -4.47 14.31
C PHE A 198 15.14 -4.76 15.82
N GLN A 199 14.59 -5.89 16.29
CA GLN A 199 14.78 -6.33 17.68
C GLN A 199 16.28 -6.48 17.99
N GLY A 200 16.76 -5.77 19.00
CA GLY A 200 18.14 -5.88 19.49
C GLY A 200 19.10 -4.77 19.03
N GLU A 201 18.67 -3.83 18.19
CA GLU A 201 19.43 -2.58 17.99
C GLU A 201 19.32 -1.71 19.25
N ALA A 202 20.45 -1.32 19.83
CA ALA A 202 20.45 -0.31 20.89
C ALA A 202 20.06 1.04 20.28
N VAL A 203 18.98 1.64 20.82
CA VAL A 203 18.55 3.01 20.53
C VAL A 203 19.66 4.01 20.83
#